data_AF-A0A7L6MZZ0-F1
#
_entry.id   AF-A0A7L6MZZ0-F1
#
_cell.length_a   1.000
_cell.length_b   1.000
_cell.length_c   1.000
_cell.angle_alpha   90.00
_cell.angle_beta   90.00
_cell.angle_gamma   90.00
#
_symmetry.space_group_name_H-M   'P 1'
#
loop_
_entity.id
_entity.type
_entity.pdbx_description
1 polymer ?
#
loop_
_entity_poly.entity_id
_entity_poly.type
_entity_poly.pdbx_seq_one_letter_code
_entity_poly.pdbx_strand_id
1 'polypeptide(L)'
;MILAIEQKDIITLSIIIILAIIISFLIIFFLKRNLNVRRYKKSLKAIIKHKEKNYNANVLIDILYNRYITDQSNTYKTLKNRGKKKIKRYFKFYQDSLNDLVEKKSIITPNMKRNKLVFIFKDDQNQQLGKYYIKDSFNKLKKQLNKHQLLFDMIAYVYELPQYIDQAKPYELENHDNKHIIKYEIVEKLKK
;
A
#
# COMPACT_ATOMS: atom_id res chain seq x y z
N MET A 1 30.01 -23.98 57.65
CA MET A 1 30.40 -24.85 56.51
C MET A 1 30.09 -24.08 55.24
N ILE A 2 31.10 -23.46 54.63
CA ILE A 2 30.93 -22.70 53.38
C ILE A 2 30.98 -23.74 52.26
N LEU A 3 29.86 -23.98 51.57
CA LEU A 3 29.81 -24.83 50.38
C LEU A 3 30.74 -24.21 49.33
N ALA A 4 31.85 -24.87 49.04
CA ALA A 4 32.71 -24.52 47.93
C ALA A 4 31.95 -24.84 46.65
N ILE A 5 31.45 -23.82 45.97
CA ILE A 5 30.83 -23.96 44.66
C ILE A 5 31.95 -24.32 43.68
N GLU A 6 31.85 -25.48 43.03
CA GLU A 6 32.84 -25.88 42.05
C GLU A 6 32.77 -24.95 40.83
N GLN A 7 33.93 -24.60 40.26
CA GLN A 7 34.02 -23.72 39.09
C GLN A 7 33.15 -24.22 37.91
N LYS A 8 32.99 -25.54 37.78
CA LYS A 8 32.13 -26.19 36.80
C LYS A 8 30.64 -25.87 37.00
N ASP A 9 30.18 -25.77 38.24
CA ASP A 9 28.79 -25.41 38.57
C ASP A 9 28.51 -23.95 38.22
N ILE A 10 29.49 -23.05 38.42
CA ILE A 10 29.37 -21.64 38.02
C ILE A 10 29.31 -21.52 36.49
N ILE A 11 30.13 -22.29 35.76
CA ILE A 11 30.16 -22.27 34.29
C ILE A 11 28.84 -22.82 33.72
N THR A 12 28.35 -23.95 34.24
CA THR A 12 27.08 -24.54 33.79
C THR A 12 25.88 -23.63 34.09
N LEU A 13 25.82 -23.03 35.29
CA LEU A 13 24.80 -22.03 35.64
C LEU A 13 24.83 -20.84 34.68
N SER A 14 26.02 -20.32 34.35
CA SER A 14 26.20 -19.20 33.42
C SER A 14 25.71 -19.53 32.01
N ILE A 15 26.02 -20.73 31.50
CA ILE A 15 25.53 -21.21 30.20
C ILE A 15 24.00 -21.29 30.18
N ILE A 16 23.39 -21.82 31.26
CA ILE A 16 21.93 -21.92 31.38
C ILE A 16 21.28 -20.53 31.36
N ILE A 17 21.84 -19.55 32.08
CA ILE A 17 21.33 -18.17 32.10
C ILE A 17 21.40 -17.54 30.71
N ILE A 18 22.52 -17.68 30.00
CA ILE A 18 22.68 -17.14 28.64
C ILE A 18 21.67 -17.78 27.68
N LEU A 19 21.51 -19.11 27.74
CA LEU A 19 20.50 -19.83 26.95
C LEU A 19 19.08 -19.34 27.24
N ALA A 20 18.73 -19.17 28.52
CA ALA A 20 17.42 -18.67 28.92
C ALA A 20 17.14 -17.26 28.38
N ILE A 21 18.16 -16.38 28.38
CA ILE A 21 18.06 -15.03 27.80
C ILE A 21 17.81 -15.12 26.29
N ILE A 22 18.59 -15.92 25.55
CA ILE A 22 18.44 -16.09 24.10
C ILE A 22 17.04 -16.60 23.75
N ILE A 23 16.57 -17.63 24.46
CA ILE A 23 15.22 -18.20 24.26
C ILE A 23 14.14 -17.15 24.55
N SER A 24 14.27 -16.39 25.63
CA SER A 24 13.34 -15.30 25.96
C SER A 24 13.26 -14.24 24.84
N PHE A 25 14.42 -13.81 24.31
CA PHE A 25 14.47 -12.88 23.18
C PHE A 25 13.78 -13.45 21.93
N LEU A 26 14.00 -14.73 21.60
CA LEU A 26 13.35 -15.38 20.47
C LEU A 26 11.83 -15.43 20.64
N ILE A 27 11.33 -15.82 21.82
CA ILE A 27 9.89 -15.85 22.12
C ILE A 27 9.27 -14.45 21.92
N ILE A 28 9.88 -13.42 22.49
CA ILE A 28 9.39 -12.04 22.36
C ILE A 28 9.37 -11.61 20.89
N PHE A 29 10.42 -11.93 20.12
CA PHE A 29 10.52 -11.62 18.70
C PHE A 29 9.38 -12.28 17.89
N PHE A 30 9.15 -13.58 18.08
CA PHE A 30 8.08 -14.31 17.38
C PHE A 30 6.68 -13.82 17.77
N LEU A 31 6.44 -13.52 19.05
CA LEU A 31 5.17 -12.97 19.52
C LEU A 31 4.87 -11.61 18.87
N LYS A 32 5.85 -10.69 18.87
CA LYS A 32 5.69 -9.37 18.21
C LYS A 32 5.41 -9.52 16.72
N ARG A 33 6.14 -10.41 16.03
CA ARG A 33 5.94 -10.67 14.60
C ARG A 33 4.54 -11.20 14.32
N ASN A 34 4.07 -12.18 15.09
CA ASN A 34 2.73 -12.76 14.92
C ASN A 34 1.62 -11.72 15.14
N LEU A 35 1.73 -10.89 16.18
CA LEU A 35 0.80 -9.78 16.43
C LEU A 35 0.73 -8.80 15.24
N ASN A 36 1.89 -8.43 14.68
CA ASN A 36 1.95 -7.52 13.53
C ASN A 36 1.33 -8.15 12.27
N VAL A 37 1.57 -9.45 12.02
CA VAL A 37 0.93 -10.19 10.93
C VAL A 37 -0.59 -10.20 11.09
N ARG A 38 -1.10 -10.43 12.31
CA ARG A 38 -2.54 -10.39 12.59
C ARG A 38 -3.14 -9.00 12.35
N ARG A 39 -2.46 -7.94 12.80
CA ARG A 39 -2.88 -6.54 12.57
C ARG A 39 -2.93 -6.20 11.08
N TYR A 40 -1.92 -6.64 10.32
CA TYR A 40 -1.88 -6.48 8.88
C TYR A 40 -3.06 -7.18 8.20
N LYS A 41 -3.26 -8.49 8.44
CA LYS A 41 -4.37 -9.26 7.85
C LYS A 41 -5.74 -8.68 8.20
N LYS A 42 -5.93 -8.20 9.43
CA LYS A 42 -7.18 -7.52 9.85
C LYS A 42 -7.41 -6.25 9.03
N SER A 43 -6.37 -5.46 8.80
CA SER A 43 -6.45 -4.21 8.04
C SER A 43 -6.76 -4.49 6.57
N LEU A 44 -6.07 -5.47 5.96
CA LEU A 44 -6.34 -5.91 4.59
C LEU A 44 -7.80 -6.36 4.43
N LYS A 45 -8.30 -7.22 5.31
CA LYS A 45 -9.69 -7.70 5.29
C LYS A 45 -10.69 -6.55 5.42
N ALA A 46 -10.40 -5.57 6.28
CA ALA A 46 -11.25 -4.38 6.43
C ALA A 46 -11.27 -3.55 5.13
N ILE A 47 -10.12 -3.33 4.50
CA ILE A 47 -10.01 -2.60 3.23
C ILE A 47 -10.80 -3.32 2.14
N ILE A 48 -10.64 -4.65 2.00
CA ILE A 48 -11.35 -5.46 1.01
C ILE A 48 -12.87 -5.34 1.21
N LYS A 49 -13.34 -5.51 2.44
CA LYS A 49 -14.78 -5.38 2.76
C LYS A 49 -15.31 -3.97 2.47
N HIS A 50 -14.56 -2.92 2.83
CA HIS A 50 -14.98 -1.54 2.61
C HIS A 50 -14.98 -1.17 1.12
N LYS A 51 -14.01 -1.64 0.33
CA LYS A 51 -13.96 -1.37 -1.10
C LYS A 51 -15.13 -2.03 -1.83
N GLU A 52 -15.43 -3.30 -1.53
CA GLU A 52 -16.53 -4.03 -2.17
C GLU A 52 -17.88 -3.37 -1.89
N LYS A 53 -18.08 -2.91 -0.64
CA LYS A 53 -19.36 -2.30 -0.22
C LYS A 53 -19.56 -0.88 -0.73
N ASN A 54 -18.54 -0.02 -0.67
CA ASN A 54 -18.73 1.43 -0.82
C ASN A 54 -17.87 2.08 -1.92
N TYR A 55 -16.80 1.41 -2.35
CA TYR A 55 -15.81 1.95 -3.27
C TYR A 55 -15.50 0.95 -4.40
N ASN A 56 -16.55 0.35 -4.96
CA ASN A 56 -16.45 -0.55 -6.10
C ASN A 56 -16.12 0.25 -7.36
N ALA A 57 -15.05 -0.13 -8.06
CA ALA A 57 -14.57 0.58 -9.25
C ALA A 57 -15.60 0.56 -10.38
N ASN A 58 -16.15 -0.61 -10.72
CA ASN A 58 -17.08 -0.77 -11.83
C ASN A 58 -18.32 0.10 -11.62
N VAL A 59 -18.92 0.01 -10.43
CA VAL A 59 -20.09 0.83 -10.06
C VAL A 59 -19.77 2.33 -10.16
N LEU A 60 -18.58 2.75 -9.71
CA LEU A 60 -18.19 4.15 -9.80
C LEU A 60 -17.99 4.60 -11.25
N ILE A 61 -17.28 3.82 -12.06
CA ILE A 61 -17.02 4.10 -13.48
C ILE A 61 -18.36 4.23 -14.22
N ASP A 62 -19.27 3.28 -14.05
CA ASP A 62 -20.61 3.30 -14.67
C ASP A 62 -21.40 4.56 -14.28
N ILE A 63 -21.37 4.93 -12.99
CA ILE A 63 -22.04 6.14 -12.50
C ILE A 63 -21.43 7.40 -13.11
N LEU A 64 -20.11 7.46 -13.24
CA LEU A 64 -19.45 8.62 -13.84
C LEU A 64 -19.81 8.72 -15.31
N TYR A 65 -19.64 7.62 -16.04
CA TYR A 65 -19.90 7.55 -17.47
C TYR A 65 -21.32 7.98 -17.82
N ASN A 66 -22.31 7.41 -17.14
CA ASN A 66 -23.71 7.64 -17.48
C ASN A 66 -24.28 8.97 -16.96
N ARG A 67 -23.70 9.60 -15.92
CA ARG A 67 -24.34 10.75 -15.24
C ARG A 67 -23.48 12.00 -15.13
N TYR A 68 -22.17 11.85 -15.01
CA TYR A 68 -21.29 12.92 -14.55
C TYR A 68 -20.19 13.32 -15.52
N ILE A 69 -19.98 12.56 -16.59
CA ILE A 69 -19.12 12.96 -17.69
C ILE A 69 -19.82 14.05 -18.54
N THR A 70 -19.06 15.02 -19.05
CA THR A 70 -19.56 16.04 -19.99
C THR A 70 -19.10 15.83 -21.43
N ASP A 71 -18.04 15.05 -21.66
CA ASP A 71 -17.48 14.71 -22.98
C ASP A 71 -16.91 13.30 -22.97
N GLN A 72 -16.53 12.72 -24.10
CA GLN A 72 -16.01 11.34 -24.11
C GLN A 72 -14.59 11.19 -23.53
N SER A 73 -14.03 12.21 -22.85
CA SER A 73 -12.66 12.13 -22.33
C SER A 73 -12.58 11.46 -20.95
N ASN A 74 -11.52 10.66 -20.78
CA ASN A 74 -11.20 9.98 -19.53
C ASN A 74 -10.40 10.89 -18.57
N THR A 75 -10.96 12.07 -18.24
CA THR A 75 -10.26 13.07 -17.39
C THR A 75 -11.10 13.54 -16.20
N TYR A 76 -10.42 14.01 -15.15
CA TYR A 76 -11.09 14.61 -13.99
C TYR A 76 -11.70 15.99 -14.32
N LYS A 77 -11.10 16.74 -15.25
CA LYS A 77 -11.53 18.10 -15.60
C LYS A 77 -12.96 18.12 -16.15
N THR A 78 -13.32 17.10 -16.91
CA THR A 78 -14.58 16.98 -17.67
C THR A 78 -15.71 16.37 -16.84
N LEU A 79 -15.44 16.03 -15.58
CA LEU A 79 -16.50 15.65 -14.66
C LEU A 79 -17.32 16.86 -14.18
N LYS A 80 -18.63 16.68 -14.09
CA LYS A 80 -19.54 17.55 -13.33
C LYS A 80 -19.11 17.59 -11.86
N ASN A 81 -19.45 18.69 -11.17
CA ASN A 81 -19.03 18.92 -9.77
C ASN A 81 -19.40 17.79 -8.80
N ARG A 82 -20.56 17.13 -9.00
CA ARG A 82 -20.96 15.97 -8.19
C ARG A 82 -20.06 14.75 -8.45
N GLY A 83 -19.68 14.48 -9.70
CA GLY A 83 -18.71 13.43 -10.05
C GLY A 83 -17.32 13.70 -9.48
N LYS A 84 -16.84 14.95 -9.61
CA LYS A 84 -15.58 15.42 -9.00
C LYS A 84 -15.52 15.15 -7.48
N LYS A 85 -16.62 15.42 -6.76
CA LYS A 85 -16.73 15.13 -5.32
C LYS A 85 -16.66 13.62 -5.03
N LYS A 86 -17.31 12.77 -5.83
CA LYS A 86 -17.24 11.30 -5.71
C LYS A 86 -15.82 10.79 -5.92
N ILE A 87 -15.15 11.23 -6.98
CA ILE A 87 -13.74 10.88 -7.25
C ILE A 87 -12.82 11.27 -6.11
N LYS A 88 -12.93 12.50 -5.60
CA LYS A 88 -12.12 12.94 -4.45
C LYS A 88 -12.29 12.05 -3.23
N ARG A 89 -13.53 11.66 -2.90
CA ARG A 89 -13.81 10.75 -1.77
C ARG A 89 -13.24 9.35 -2.02
N TYR A 90 -13.37 8.86 -3.25
CA TYR A 90 -12.82 7.57 -3.66
C TYR A 90 -11.30 7.53 -3.50
N PHE A 91 -10.58 8.48 -4.10
CA PHE A 91 -9.13 8.52 -3.98
C PHE A 91 -8.66 8.81 -2.56
N LYS A 92 -9.40 9.62 -1.78
CA LYS A 92 -9.06 9.82 -0.36
C LYS A 92 -9.10 8.51 0.43
N PHE A 93 -10.14 7.69 0.23
CA PHE A 93 -10.23 6.38 0.88
C PHE A 93 -9.00 5.50 0.55
N TYR A 94 -8.61 5.42 -0.72
CA TYR A 94 -7.43 4.63 -1.12
C TYR A 94 -6.12 5.27 -0.65
N GLN A 95 -6.05 6.60 -0.60
CA GLN A 95 -4.89 7.31 -0.09
C GLN A 95 -4.61 6.93 1.37
N ASP A 96 -5.64 6.96 2.20
CA ASP A 96 -5.55 6.62 3.62
C ASP A 96 -5.31 5.11 3.80
N SER A 97 -6.11 4.29 3.13
CA SER A 97 -6.11 2.82 3.28
C SER A 97 -4.84 2.16 2.76
N LEU A 98 -4.38 2.53 1.56
CA LEU A 98 -3.19 1.92 0.97
C LEU A 98 -1.92 2.36 1.70
N ASN A 99 -1.88 3.61 2.18
CA ASN A 99 -0.75 4.08 2.97
C ASN A 99 -0.62 3.27 4.27
N ASP A 100 -1.71 3.12 5.02
CA ASP A 100 -1.75 2.30 6.24
C ASP A 100 -1.40 0.83 5.94
N LEU A 101 -1.92 0.27 4.85
CA LEU A 101 -1.63 -1.10 4.44
C LEU A 101 -0.13 -1.32 4.16
N VAL A 102 0.51 -0.40 3.42
CA VAL A 102 1.94 -0.50 3.09
C VAL A 102 2.82 -0.31 4.33
N GLU A 103 2.48 0.63 5.22
CA GLU A 103 3.20 0.79 6.50
C GLU A 103 3.09 -0.46 7.38
N LYS A 104 1.90 -1.05 7.50
CA LYS A 104 1.72 -2.30 8.25
C LYS A 104 2.42 -3.48 7.59
N LYS A 105 2.43 -3.53 6.25
CA LYS A 105 3.14 -4.57 5.51
C LYS A 105 4.65 -4.46 5.71
N SER A 106 5.22 -3.26 5.72
CA SER A 106 6.67 -3.09 5.87
C SER A 106 7.18 -3.65 7.19
N ILE A 107 6.39 -3.54 8.27
CA ILE A 107 6.72 -4.04 9.61
C ILE A 107 6.87 -5.58 9.65
N ILE A 108 6.16 -6.29 8.78
CA ILE A 108 6.20 -7.77 8.72
C ILE A 108 7.16 -8.30 7.65
N THR A 109 7.72 -7.42 6.81
CA THR A 109 8.71 -7.77 5.79
C THR A 109 10.15 -7.61 6.30
N PRO A 110 11.14 -8.32 5.70
CA PRO A 110 12.54 -8.18 6.08
C PRO A 110 13.08 -6.75 5.93
N ASN A 111 12.69 -6.04 4.86
CA ASN A 111 13.09 -4.65 4.65
C ASN A 111 12.01 -3.67 5.14
N MET A 112 12.07 -3.34 6.43
CA MET A 112 11.13 -2.44 7.09
C MET A 112 11.19 -0.98 6.59
N LYS A 113 12.28 -0.59 5.89
CA LYS A 113 12.47 0.79 5.38
C LYS A 113 11.60 1.08 4.15
N ARG A 114 11.21 0.04 3.39
CA ARG A 114 10.34 0.15 2.21
C ARG A 114 8.89 0.26 2.66
N ASN A 115 8.46 1.48 2.97
CA ASN A 115 7.14 1.78 3.53
C ASN A 115 6.40 2.91 2.82
N LYS A 116 6.91 3.40 1.68
CA LYS A 116 6.24 4.45 0.90
C LYS A 116 5.73 3.88 -0.41
N LEU A 117 4.43 4.05 -0.65
CA LEU A 117 3.80 3.73 -1.92
C LEU A 117 3.96 4.88 -2.91
N VAL A 118 4.40 4.56 -4.11
CA VAL A 118 4.56 5.48 -5.24
C VAL A 118 3.85 4.90 -6.45
N PHE A 119 3.09 5.74 -7.15
CA PHE A 119 2.57 5.43 -8.48
C PHE A 119 3.47 6.05 -9.52
N ILE A 120 3.78 5.27 -10.54
CA ILE A 120 4.63 5.63 -11.66
C ILE A 120 3.76 5.56 -12.90
N PHE A 121 3.74 6.66 -13.65
CA PHE A 121 3.06 6.76 -14.93
C PHE A 121 4.12 6.64 -16.02
N LYS A 122 3.89 5.78 -16.99
CA LYS A 122 4.76 5.59 -18.15
C LYS A 122 3.98 5.75 -19.45
N ASP A 123 4.69 6.04 -20.52
CA ASP A 123 4.13 5.97 -21.87
C ASP A 123 4.27 4.58 -22.49
N ASP A 124 3.81 4.48 -23.74
CA ASP A 124 3.88 3.30 -24.61
C ASP A 124 5.32 2.84 -24.89
N GLN A 125 6.27 3.76 -24.84
CA GLN A 125 7.71 3.50 -24.96
C GLN A 125 8.38 3.21 -23.61
N ASN A 126 7.60 2.98 -22.54
CA ASN A 126 8.09 2.78 -21.17
C ASN A 126 8.86 3.96 -20.55
N GLN A 127 8.84 5.14 -21.16
CA GLN A 127 9.44 6.34 -20.59
C GLN A 127 8.58 6.87 -19.45
N GLN A 128 9.23 7.39 -18.42
CA GLN A 128 8.56 7.81 -17.21
C GLN A 128 7.93 9.21 -17.37
N LEU A 129 6.60 9.26 -17.45
CA LEU A 129 5.83 10.51 -17.57
C LEU A 129 5.72 11.27 -16.25
N GLY A 130 5.70 10.54 -15.13
CA GLY A 130 5.57 11.15 -13.81
C GLY A 130 5.52 10.16 -12.66
N LYS A 131 5.65 10.70 -11.44
CA LYS A 131 5.49 9.96 -10.19
C LYS A 131 4.50 10.68 -9.26
N TYR A 132 3.77 9.89 -8.49
CA TYR A 132 2.89 10.38 -7.43
C TYR A 132 3.10 9.54 -6.17
N TYR A 133 3.53 10.17 -5.08
CA TYR A 133 3.60 9.50 -3.79
C TYR A 133 2.20 9.43 -3.20
N ILE A 134 1.82 8.31 -2.56
CA ILE A 134 0.47 8.20 -1.98
C ILE A 134 0.18 9.30 -0.95
N LYS A 135 1.19 9.80 -0.23
CA LYS A 135 1.02 10.91 0.73
C LYS A 135 0.96 12.30 0.08
N ASP A 136 1.19 12.42 -1.21
CA ASP A 136 1.10 13.71 -1.91
C ASP A 136 -0.35 14.19 -2.02
N SER A 137 -0.51 15.50 -2.20
CA SER A 137 -1.83 16.10 -2.40
C SER A 137 -2.53 15.54 -3.64
N PHE A 138 -3.84 15.29 -3.54
CA PHE A 138 -4.66 14.83 -4.66
C PHE A 138 -4.55 15.75 -5.90
N ASN A 139 -4.22 17.03 -5.71
CA ASN A 139 -3.98 17.95 -6.82
C ASN A 139 -2.82 17.51 -7.73
N LYS A 140 -1.77 16.86 -7.22
CA LYS A 140 -0.69 16.31 -8.05
C LYS A 140 -1.19 15.13 -8.88
N LEU A 141 -1.89 14.17 -8.26
CA LEU A 141 -2.51 13.05 -8.97
C LEU A 141 -3.47 13.57 -10.05
N LYS A 142 -4.36 14.49 -9.70
CA LYS A 142 -5.31 15.12 -10.62
C LYS A 142 -4.63 15.71 -11.87
N LYS A 143 -3.47 16.35 -11.73
CA LYS A 143 -2.70 16.88 -12.87
C LYS A 143 -2.26 15.75 -13.81
N GLN A 144 -1.74 14.65 -13.27
CA GLN A 144 -1.33 13.48 -14.05
C GLN A 144 -2.52 12.84 -14.77
N LEU A 145 -3.62 12.59 -14.05
CA LEU A 145 -4.84 12.00 -14.62
C LEU A 145 -5.44 12.82 -15.76
N ASN A 146 -5.42 14.16 -15.64
CA ASN A 146 -5.90 15.03 -16.70
C ASN A 146 -4.94 15.09 -17.90
N LYS A 147 -3.62 15.18 -17.65
CA LYS A 147 -2.62 15.29 -18.71
C LYS A 147 -2.58 14.03 -19.58
N HIS A 148 -2.76 12.87 -18.96
CA HIS A 148 -2.57 11.57 -19.61
C HIS A 148 -3.88 10.80 -19.84
N GLN A 149 -5.04 11.41 -19.52
CA GLN A 149 -6.37 10.79 -19.69
C GLN A 149 -6.49 9.41 -19.05
N LEU A 150 -6.12 9.30 -17.77
CA LEU A 150 -5.99 8.03 -17.03
C LEU A 150 -6.99 7.87 -15.88
N LEU A 151 -8.10 8.61 -15.88
CA LEU A 151 -8.97 8.65 -14.70
C LEU A 151 -9.59 7.28 -14.35
N PHE A 152 -10.22 6.59 -15.31
CA PHE A 152 -10.89 5.30 -15.09
C PHE A 152 -9.90 4.18 -14.84
N ASP A 153 -8.80 4.18 -15.58
CA ASP A 153 -7.67 3.28 -15.38
C ASP A 153 -7.17 3.39 -13.95
N MET A 154 -6.98 4.61 -13.45
CA MET A 154 -6.53 4.83 -12.08
C MET A 154 -7.58 4.38 -11.05
N ILE A 155 -8.88 4.51 -11.34
CA ILE A 155 -9.97 4.03 -10.46
C ILE A 155 -9.94 2.50 -10.35
N ALA A 156 -9.84 1.81 -11.48
CA ALA A 156 -9.73 0.34 -11.54
C ALA A 156 -8.42 -0.12 -10.88
N TYR A 157 -7.31 0.53 -11.20
CA TYR A 157 -5.99 0.23 -10.68
C TYR A 157 -5.95 0.23 -9.15
N VAL A 158 -6.39 1.31 -8.51
CA VAL A 158 -6.35 1.39 -7.03
C VAL A 158 -7.33 0.42 -6.37
N TYR A 159 -8.39 0.00 -7.06
CA TYR A 159 -9.34 -0.99 -6.55
C TYR A 159 -8.72 -2.38 -6.40
N GLU A 160 -7.91 -2.81 -7.37
CA GLU A 160 -7.25 -4.10 -7.35
C GLU A 160 -5.98 -4.10 -6.50
N LEU A 161 -5.31 -2.95 -6.43
CA LEU A 161 -4.01 -2.78 -5.80
C LEU A 161 -3.84 -3.38 -4.38
N PRO A 162 -4.82 -3.34 -3.45
CA PRO A 162 -4.66 -3.97 -2.13
C PRO A 162 -4.26 -5.45 -2.20
N GLN A 163 -4.80 -6.20 -3.17
CA GLN A 163 -4.50 -7.63 -3.33
C GLN A 163 -3.09 -7.85 -3.88
N TYR A 164 -2.68 -7.05 -4.87
CA TYR A 164 -1.33 -7.11 -5.42
C TYR A 164 -0.27 -6.72 -4.40
N ILE A 165 -0.57 -5.71 -3.57
CA ILE A 165 0.27 -5.35 -2.43
C ILE A 165 0.38 -6.53 -1.48
N ASP A 166 -0.72 -7.22 -1.10
CA ASP A 166 -0.68 -8.39 -0.21
C ASP A 166 0.16 -9.54 -0.78
N GLN A 167 0.00 -9.84 -2.06
CA GLN A 167 0.75 -10.90 -2.74
C GLN A 167 2.21 -10.53 -3.03
N ALA A 168 2.63 -9.27 -2.78
CA ALA A 168 3.94 -8.74 -3.15
C ALA A 168 4.25 -8.92 -4.65
N LYS A 169 3.21 -8.85 -5.50
CA LYS A 169 3.35 -9.01 -6.95
C LYS A 169 3.41 -7.65 -7.64
N PRO A 170 4.20 -7.50 -8.72
CA PRO A 170 4.10 -6.33 -9.57
C PRO A 170 2.68 -6.23 -10.13
N TYR A 171 2.22 -4.99 -10.31
CA TYR A 171 0.95 -4.71 -10.93
C TYR A 171 1.13 -3.50 -11.84
N GLU A 172 0.76 -3.70 -13.09
CA GLU A 172 0.82 -2.72 -14.15
C GLU A 172 -0.51 -2.77 -14.87
N LEU A 173 -1.08 -1.60 -15.13
CA LEU A 173 -2.32 -1.47 -15.90
C LEU A 173 -2.07 -0.52 -17.05
N GLU A 174 -2.24 -1.03 -18.25
CA GLU A 174 -2.12 -0.30 -19.51
C GLU A 174 -3.50 0.24 -19.90
N ASN A 175 -3.56 1.54 -20.21
CA ASN A 175 -4.76 2.13 -20.79
C ASN A 175 -4.91 1.68 -22.25
N HIS A 176 -6.11 1.24 -22.61
CA HIS A 176 -6.38 0.69 -23.94
C HIS A 176 -6.29 1.73 -25.07
N ASP A 177 -6.60 3.00 -24.79
CA ASP A 177 -6.73 4.06 -25.80
C ASP A 177 -5.40 4.72 -26.13
N ASN A 178 -4.59 5.03 -25.11
CA ASN A 178 -3.36 5.81 -25.23
C ASN A 178 -2.10 5.06 -24.81
N LYS A 179 -2.22 3.78 -24.44
CA LYS A 179 -1.08 2.90 -24.13
C LYS A 179 -0.21 3.36 -22.96
N HIS A 180 -0.64 4.37 -22.21
CA HIS A 180 0.03 4.76 -20.98
C HIS A 180 -0.14 3.68 -19.92
N ILE A 181 0.89 3.49 -19.09
CA ILE A 181 0.93 2.45 -18.06
C ILE A 181 0.95 3.08 -16.67
N ILE A 182 0.16 2.52 -15.76
CA ILE A 182 0.18 2.82 -14.32
C ILE A 182 0.85 1.65 -13.60
N LYS A 183 1.91 1.94 -12.83
CA LYS A 183 2.62 0.97 -11.99
C LYS A 183 2.73 1.47 -10.55
N TYR A 184 2.87 0.56 -9.60
CA TYR A 184 3.24 0.91 -8.22
C TYR A 184 4.64 0.42 -7.86
N GLU A 185 5.28 1.17 -6.98
CA GLU A 185 6.49 0.76 -6.28
C GLU A 185 6.38 1.05 -4.78
N ILE A 186 6.99 0.20 -3.98
CA ILE A 186 7.19 0.45 -2.56
C ILE A 186 8.66 0.84 -2.37
N VAL A 187 8.90 2.11 -2.05
CA VAL A 187 10.24 2.69 -1.95
C VAL A 187 10.59 3.00 -0.51
N GLU A 188 11.87 3.22 -0.25
CA GLU A 188 12.34 3.64 1.06
C GLU A 188 11.93 5.08 1.38
N LYS A 189 11.76 5.36 2.67
CA LYS A 189 11.58 6.73 3.14
C LYS A 189 12.87 7.51 2.85
N LEU A 190 12.87 8.29 1.76
CA LEU A 190 13.87 9.33 1.54
C LEU A 190 13.97 10.18 2.81
N LYS A 191 15.17 10.21 3.42
CA LYS A 191 15.51 11.17 4.46
C LYS A 191 15.43 12.55 3.80
N LYS A 192 14.54 13.40 4.32
CA LYS A 192 14.54 14.82 4.01
C LYS A 192 15.58 15.48 4.89
#